data_AF-A0A5B1BH44-F1
#
_entry.id   AF-A0A5B1BH44-F1
#
_cell.length_a   1.000
_cell.length_b   1.000
_cell.length_c   1.000
_cell.angle_alpha   90.00
_cell.angle_beta   90.00
_cell.angle_gamma   90.00
#
_symmetry.space_group_name_H-M   'P 1'
#
loop_
_entity.id
_entity.type
_entity.pdbx_description
1 polymer ?
#
loop_
_entity_poly.entity_id
_entity_poly.type
_entity_poly.pdbx_seq_one_letter_code
_entity_poly.pdbx_strand_id
1 'polypeptide(L)'
;MSSTITVSEKKLKAEEGKFKKILATVKKLVSKELLWFLLVAIVSIPIALIISYVIHTYGSDEVLEIFAIVAGDQPTFMVIYAICAIGIYISRIIANAIKTQLETLKKG
;
A
#
# COMPACT_ATOMS: atom_id res chain seq x y z
N MET A 1 7.79 48.88 24.04
CA MET A 1 7.81 48.27 22.68
C MET A 1 8.63 46.97 22.56
N SER A 2 9.38 46.52 23.59
CA SER A 2 10.17 45.27 23.54
C SER A 2 9.37 43.98 23.79
N SER A 3 8.17 44.08 24.37
CA SER A 3 7.34 42.93 24.75
C SER A 3 6.49 42.37 23.59
N THR A 4 6.22 43.16 22.55
CA THR A 4 5.38 42.72 21.42
C THR A 4 6.15 41.82 20.44
N ILE A 5 7.45 42.07 20.26
CA ILE A 5 8.33 41.30 19.36
C ILE A 5 8.59 39.89 19.93
N THR A 6 8.85 39.78 21.24
CA THR A 6 9.10 38.50 21.92
C THR A 6 7.88 37.59 22.00
N VAL A 7 6.66 38.15 22.00
CA VAL A 7 5.41 37.38 21.92
C VAL A 7 5.17 36.84 20.50
N SER A 8 5.57 37.58 19.46
CA SER A 8 5.44 37.16 18.07
C SER A 8 6.39 36.00 17.71
N GLU A 9 7.64 36.04 18.18
CA GLU A 9 8.61 34.95 17.97
C GLU A 9 8.24 33.65 18.70
N LYS A 10 7.65 33.75 19.90
CA LYS A 10 7.18 32.57 20.65
C LYS A 10 5.99 31.88 19.97
N LYS A 11 5.08 32.64 19.35
CA LYS A 11 3.95 32.06 18.59
C LYS A 11 4.42 31.40 17.30
N LEU A 12 5.35 32.01 16.57
CA LEU A 12 5.98 31.43 15.37
C LEU A 12 6.72 30.12 15.68
N LYS A 13 7.53 30.08 16.75
CA LYS A 13 8.21 28.84 17.19
C LYS A 13 7.24 27.74 17.65
N ALA A 14 6.10 28.11 18.22
CA ALA A 14 5.05 27.17 18.59
C ALA A 14 4.33 26.58 17.36
N GLU A 15 4.15 27.38 16.30
CA GLU A 15 3.61 26.92 15.02
C GLU A 15 4.60 26.04 14.26
N GLU A 16 5.88 26.42 14.17
CA GLU A 16 6.94 25.58 13.61
C GLU A 16 7.06 24.23 14.33
N GLY A 17 6.94 24.22 15.66
CA GLY A 17 6.94 22.99 16.46
C GLY A 17 5.75 22.07 16.15
N LYS A 18 4.57 22.64 15.85
CA LYS A 18 3.39 21.89 15.41
C LYS A 18 3.58 21.36 13.98
N PHE A 19 4.08 22.17 13.06
CA PHE A 19 4.38 21.75 11.69
C PHE A 19 5.43 20.63 11.63
N LYS A 20 6.50 20.71 12.43
CA LYS A 20 7.50 19.61 12.55
C LYS A 20 6.88 18.31 13.06
N LYS A 21 5.96 18.37 14.02
CA LYS A 21 5.24 17.17 14.51
C LYS A 21 4.32 16.56 13.45
N ILE A 22 3.62 17.40 12.67
CA ILE A 22 2.78 16.94 11.56
C ILE A 22 3.65 16.28 10.49
N LEU A 23 4.75 16.93 10.08
CA LEU A 23 5.71 16.36 9.12
C LEU A 23 6.32 15.04 9.62
N ALA A 24 6.70 14.95 10.89
CA ALA A 24 7.21 13.71 11.47
C ALA A 24 6.16 12.59 11.47
N THR A 25 4.89 12.93 11.72
CA THR A 25 3.76 12.00 11.68
C THR A 25 3.47 11.52 10.26
N VAL A 26 3.45 12.44 9.29
CA VAL A 26 3.29 12.12 7.86
C VAL A 26 4.45 11.27 7.38
N LYS A 27 5.70 11.64 7.70
CA LYS A 27 6.89 10.84 7.36
C LYS A 27 6.79 9.43 7.93
N LYS A 28 6.36 9.28 9.19
CA LYS A 28 6.18 7.98 9.84
C LYS A 28 5.07 7.14 9.19
N LEU A 29 3.96 7.76 8.80
CA LEU A 29 2.87 7.12 8.06
C LEU A 29 3.35 6.65 6.69
N VAL A 30 4.04 7.51 5.95
CA VAL A 30 4.60 7.17 4.63
C VAL A 30 5.64 6.06 4.74
N SER A 31 6.55 6.11 5.71
CA SER A 31 7.52 5.02 5.92
C SER A 31 6.85 3.69 6.26
N LYS A 32 5.74 3.72 7.01
CA LYS A 32 4.97 2.50 7.32
C LYS A 32 4.28 1.94 6.08
N GLU A 33 3.65 2.79 5.27
CA GLU A 33 3.00 2.36 4.03
C GLU A 33 4.00 1.90 2.97
N LEU A 34 5.17 2.54 2.87
CA LEU A 34 6.26 2.09 2.00
C LEU A 34 6.78 0.71 2.40
N LEU A 35 6.96 0.47 3.70
CA LEU A 35 7.39 -0.84 4.19
C LEU A 35 6.35 -1.93 3.88
N TRP A 36 5.06 -1.59 3.99
CA TRP A 36 3.98 -2.48 3.56
C TRP A 36 3.98 -2.74 2.08
N PHE A 37 4.17 -1.70 1.26
CA PHE A 37 4.25 -1.85 -0.20
C PHE A 37 5.42 -2.76 -0.59
N LEU A 38 6.58 -2.59 0.05
CA LEU A 38 7.73 -3.46 -0.13
C LEU A 38 7.43 -4.90 0.28
N LEU A 39 6.74 -5.10 1.41
CA LEU A 39 6.34 -6.43 1.86
C LEU A 39 5.38 -7.10 0.88
N VAL A 40 4.38 -6.38 0.36
CA VAL A 40 3.48 -6.88 -0.67
C VAL A 40 4.27 -7.26 -1.92
N ALA A 41 5.16 -6.39 -2.39
CA ALA A 41 6.01 -6.66 -3.55
C ALA A 41 6.83 -7.96 -3.37
N ILE A 42 7.48 -8.14 -2.22
CA ILE A 42 8.27 -9.35 -1.94
C ILE A 42 7.37 -10.60 -1.87
N VAL A 43 6.23 -10.53 -1.19
CA VAL A 43 5.32 -11.68 -1.02
C VAL A 43 4.63 -12.06 -2.33
N SER A 44 4.37 -11.09 -3.21
CA SER A 44 3.77 -11.35 -4.52
C SER A 44 4.67 -12.16 -5.45
N ILE A 45 6.01 -12.09 -5.30
CA ILE A 45 6.96 -12.83 -6.15
C ILE A 45 6.74 -14.35 -6.07
N PRO A 46 6.86 -15.02 -4.90
CA PRO A 46 6.69 -16.47 -4.82
C PRO A 46 5.28 -16.91 -5.21
N ILE A 47 4.25 -16.13 -4.87
CA ILE A 47 2.86 -16.43 -5.23
C ILE A 47 2.70 -16.42 -6.75
N ALA A 48 3.22 -15.37 -7.41
CA ALA A 48 3.14 -15.26 -8.86
C ALA A 48 3.95 -16.35 -9.57
N LEU A 49 5.11 -16.74 -9.03
CA LEU A 49 5.89 -17.87 -9.55
C LEU A 49 5.12 -19.18 -9.45
N ILE A 50 4.49 -19.46 -8.32
CA ILE A 50 3.66 -20.67 -8.13
C ILE A 50 2.50 -20.69 -9.13
N ILE A 51 1.77 -19.59 -9.26
CA ILE A 51 0.63 -19.49 -10.17
C ILE A 51 1.10 -19.64 -11.62
N SER A 52 2.18 -18.95 -12.01
CA SER A 52 2.77 -19.06 -13.34
C SER A 52 3.21 -20.48 -13.65
N TYR A 53 3.84 -21.16 -12.70
CA TYR A 53 4.23 -22.56 -12.84
C TYR A 53 3.02 -23.47 -13.04
N VAL A 54 1.96 -23.29 -12.24
CA VAL A 54 0.72 -24.07 -12.36
C VAL A 54 0.05 -23.86 -13.72
N ILE A 55 -0.02 -22.62 -14.20
CA ILE A 55 -0.61 -22.30 -15.50
C ILE A 55 0.19 -22.95 -16.63
N HIS A 56 1.52 -22.85 -16.61
CA HIS A 56 2.33 -23.44 -17.68
C HIS A 56 2.40 -24.97 -17.64
N THR A 57 2.26 -25.57 -16.46
CA THR A 57 2.39 -27.03 -16.30
C THR A 57 1.05 -27.76 -16.46
N TYR A 58 -0.04 -27.13 -16.02
CA TYR A 58 -1.36 -27.76 -15.92
C TYR A 58 -2.49 -26.97 -16.59
N GLY A 59 -2.20 -25.79 -17.14
CA GLY A 59 -3.19 -24.99 -17.86
C GLY A 59 -3.62 -25.69 -19.16
N SER A 60 -4.92 -25.68 -19.43
CA SER A 60 -5.43 -26.04 -20.75
C SER A 60 -5.04 -24.99 -21.78
N ASP A 61 -5.08 -25.37 -23.06
CA ASP A 61 -4.77 -24.45 -24.17
C ASP A 61 -5.66 -23.18 -24.12
N GLU A 62 -6.92 -23.32 -23.74
CA GLU A 62 -7.87 -22.22 -23.55
C GLU A 62 -7.41 -21.23 -22.46
N VAL A 63 -6.87 -21.74 -21.35
CA VAL A 63 -6.35 -20.90 -20.26
C VAL A 63 -5.10 -20.16 -20.71
N LEU A 64 -4.20 -20.85 -21.42
CA LEU A 64 -2.99 -20.24 -21.97
C LEU A 64 -3.32 -19.15 -23.00
N GLU A 65 -4.33 -19.36 -23.84
CA GLU A 65 -4.81 -18.37 -24.81
C GLU A 65 -5.37 -17.12 -24.12
N ILE A 66 -6.19 -17.29 -23.07
CA ILE A 66 -6.68 -16.17 -22.26
C ILE A 66 -5.51 -15.39 -21.66
N PHE A 67 -4.53 -16.08 -21.08
CA PHE A 67 -3.35 -15.42 -20.52
C PHE A 67 -2.50 -14.73 -21.58
N ALA A 68 -2.41 -15.27 -22.80
CA ALA A 68 -1.72 -14.62 -23.91
C ALA A 68 -2.43 -13.33 -24.34
N ILE A 69 -3.77 -13.33 -24.41
CA ILE A 69 -4.58 -12.14 -24.72
C ILE A 69 -4.40 -11.06 -23.63
N VAL A 70 -4.47 -11.47 -22.36
CA VAL A 70 -4.37 -10.53 -21.22
C VAL A 70 -2.95 -10.00 -21.08
N ALA A 71 -1.93 -10.83 -21.36
CA ALA A 71 -0.53 -10.42 -21.24
C ALA A 71 -0.03 -9.61 -22.44
N GLY A 72 -0.59 -9.83 -23.63
CA GLY A 72 -0.11 -9.23 -24.86
C GLY A 72 1.38 -9.52 -25.06
N ASP A 73 2.19 -8.48 -25.23
CA ASP A 73 3.64 -8.59 -25.40
C ASP A 73 4.42 -8.72 -24.07
N GLN A 74 3.73 -8.64 -22.93
CA GLN A 74 4.39 -8.72 -21.63
C GLN A 74 4.57 -10.17 -21.17
N PRO A 75 5.62 -10.48 -20.40
CA PRO A 75 5.76 -11.80 -19.79
C PRO A 75 4.56 -12.12 -18.89
N THR A 76 3.97 -13.31 -19.05
CA THR A 76 2.81 -13.77 -18.25
C THR A 76 3.06 -13.67 -16.75
N PHE A 77 4.29 -13.94 -16.31
CA PHE A 77 4.71 -13.73 -14.92
C PHE A 77 4.49 -12.30 -14.42
N MET A 78 4.81 -11.29 -15.22
CA MET A 78 4.70 -9.87 -14.82
C MET A 78 3.24 -9.48 -14.59
N VAL A 79 2.34 -10.00 -15.42
CA VAL A 79 0.90 -9.77 -15.33
C VAL A 79 0.33 -10.45 -14.08
N ILE A 80 0.67 -11.72 -13.87
CA ILE A 80 0.27 -12.48 -12.67
C ILE A 80 0.80 -11.78 -11.42
N TYR A 81 2.05 -11.35 -11.43
CA TYR A 81 2.66 -10.60 -10.34
C TYR A 81 1.91 -9.30 -10.03
N ALA A 82 1.57 -8.51 -11.05
CA ALA A 82 0.81 -7.29 -10.88
C ALA A 82 -0.58 -7.56 -10.27
N ILE A 83 -1.28 -8.60 -10.77
CA ILE A 83 -2.58 -9.04 -10.22
C ILE A 83 -2.43 -9.45 -8.76
N CYS A 84 -1.41 -10.24 -8.41
CA CYS A 84 -1.16 -10.66 -7.03
C CYS A 84 -0.86 -9.46 -6.12
N ALA A 85 -0.01 -8.53 -6.55
CA ALA A 85 0.35 -7.36 -5.77
C ALA A 85 -0.86 -6.45 -5.50
N ILE A 86 -1.63 -6.16 -6.55
CA ILE A 86 -2.86 -5.36 -6.45
C ILE A 86 -3.89 -6.08 -5.57
N GLY A 87 -4.09 -7.39 -5.78
CA GLY A 87 -5.04 -8.19 -5.01
C GLY A 87 -4.75 -8.16 -3.51
N ILE A 88 -3.49 -8.43 -3.12
CA ILE A 88 -3.07 -8.40 -1.70
C ILE A 88 -3.27 -7.00 -1.11
N TYR A 89 -2.93 -5.95 -1.87
CA TYR A 89 -3.09 -4.58 -1.41
C TYR A 89 -4.57 -4.19 -1.20
N ILE A 90 -5.45 -4.57 -2.14
CA ILE A 90 -6.90 -4.35 -2.02
C ILE A 90 -7.49 -5.14 -0.85
N SER A 91 -7.12 -6.41 -0.67
CA SER A 91 -7.59 -7.22 0.46
C SER A 91 -7.27 -6.56 1.81
N ARG A 92 -6.10 -5.91 1.93
CA ARG A 92 -5.75 -5.14 3.12
C ARG A 92 -6.65 -3.93 3.33
N ILE A 93 -6.96 -3.18 2.27
CA ILE A 93 -7.87 -2.02 2.36
C ILE A 93 -9.24 -2.47 2.87
N ILE A 94 -9.77 -3.57 2.31
CA ILE A 94 -11.06 -4.14 2.71
C ILE A 94 -11.01 -4.60 4.17
N ALA A 95 -9.98 -5.35 4.58
CA ALA A 95 -9.81 -5.82 5.96
C ALA A 95 -9.73 -4.66 6.96
N ASN A 96 -9.03 -3.58 6.61
CA ASN A 96 -8.95 -2.38 7.43
C ASN A 96 -10.31 -1.68 7.54
N ALA A 97 -11.06 -1.56 6.44
CA ALA A 97 -12.39 -0.97 6.43
C ALA A 97 -13.37 -1.76 7.32
N ILE A 98 -13.35 -3.10 7.22
CA ILE A 98 -14.15 -3.99 8.09
C ILE A 98 -13.80 -3.76 9.56
N LYS A 99 -12.49 -3.72 9.88
CA LYS A 99 -12.04 -3.48 11.25
C LYS A 99 -12.52 -2.15 11.80
N THR A 100 -12.45 -1.08 11.01
CA THR A 100 -12.94 0.24 11.40
C THR A 100 -14.44 0.23 11.66
N GLN A 101 -15.25 -0.40 10.81
CA GLN A 101 -16.69 -0.51 11.05
C GLN A 101 -17.01 -1.29 12.33
N LEU A 102 -16.32 -2.40 12.57
CA LEU A 102 -16.53 -3.26 13.72
C LEU A 102 -16.15 -2.58 15.05
N GLU A 103 -15.09 -1.76 15.05
CA GLU A 103 -14.71 -0.93 16.20
C GLU A 103 -15.72 0.20 16.47
N THR A 104 -16.38 0.71 15.43
CA THR A 104 -17.40 1.76 15.55
C THR A 104 -18.69 1.18 16.18
N LEU A 105 -19.08 -0.02 15.76
CA LEU A 105 -20.24 -0.74 16.31
C LEU A 105 -20.05 -1.19 17.77
N LYS A 106 -18.82 -1.51 18.20
CA LYS A 106 -18.52 -1.87 19.60
C LYS A 106 -18.56 -0.69 20.58
N LYS A 107 -18.55 0.55 20.09
CA LYS A 107 -18.51 1.77 20.90
C LYS A 107 -19.85 2.50 21.00
N GLY A 108 -20.86 2.08 20.22
CA GLY A 108 -22.24 2.56 20.32
C GLY A 108 -23.10 1.58 21.11
#